data_AF-A0A3R9S2E4-F1
#
_entry.id   AF-A0A3R9S2E4-F1
#
_cell.length_a   1.000
_cell.length_b   1.000
_cell.length_c   1.000
_cell.angle_alpha   90.00
_cell.angle_beta   90.00
_cell.angle_gamma   90.00
#
_symmetry.space_group_name_H-M   'P 1'
#
loop_
_entity.id
_entity.type
_entity.pdbx_description
1 polymer ?
#
loop_
_entity_poly.entity_id
_entity_poly.type
_entity_poly.pdbx_seq_one_letter_code
_entity_poly.pdbx_strand_id
1 'polypeptide(L)' 'ETFGEVQDALAAAGLKSDNAEVVMSPSTKAEITDIDQAKQVMKLIDMLEDLDDVQNVYTNVEFSDEVLAQLDA' A
#
# COMPACT_ATOMS: atom_id res chain seq x y z
N GLU A 1 13.86 13.34 -3.43
CA GLU A 1 14.69 14.39 -2.78
C GLU A 1 13.85 15.48 -2.12
N THR A 2 12.65 15.80 -2.61
CA THR A 2 11.77 16.87 -2.06
C THR A 2 10.92 16.48 -0.85
N PHE A 3 10.99 15.24 -0.37
CA PHE A 3 10.10 14.73 0.70
C PHE A 3 10.23 15.53 2.00
N GLY A 4 11.46 15.78 2.46
CA GLY A 4 11.70 16.54 3.71
C GLY A 4 11.25 18.00 3.61
N GLU A 5 11.50 18.66 2.48
CA GLU A 5 11.10 20.05 2.26
C GLU A 5 9.57 20.23 2.32
N VAL A 6 8.81 19.28 1.75
CA VAL A 6 7.35 19.31 1.80
C VAL A 6 6.84 19.03 3.21
N GLN A 7 7.46 18.09 3.94
CA GLN A 7 7.11 17.78 5.33
C GLN A 7 7.30 19.00 6.24
N ASP A 8 8.45 19.68 6.13
CA ASP A 8 8.76 20.87 6.91
C ASP A 8 7.79 22.02 6.61
N ALA A 9 7.41 22.20 5.34
CA ALA A 9 6.44 23.22 4.94
C ALA A 9 5.04 22.95 5.52
N LEU A 10 4.59 21.70 5.52
CA LEU A 10 3.30 21.30 6.13
C LEU A 10 3.32 21.55 7.65
N ALA A 11 4.41 21.16 8.32
CA ALA A 11 4.58 21.41 9.75
C ALA A 11 4.59 22.90 10.09
N ALA A 12 5.28 23.74 9.31
CA ALA A 12 5.30 25.18 9.47
C ALA A 12 3.91 25.84 9.27
N ALA A 13 3.07 25.24 8.42
CA ALA A 13 1.69 25.65 8.22
C ALA A 13 0.72 25.14 9.32
N GLY A 14 1.22 24.39 10.31
CA GLY A 14 0.40 23.78 11.36
C GLY A 14 -0.38 22.54 10.91
N LEU A 15 -0.08 22.00 9.74
CA LEU A 15 -0.70 20.79 9.20
C LEU A 15 0.17 19.60 9.60
N LYS A 16 -0.25 18.87 10.65
CA LYS A 16 0.40 17.62 11.04
C LYS A 16 -0.07 16.48 10.15
N SER A 17 0.89 15.81 9.49
CA SER A 17 0.64 14.56 8.80
C SER A 17 0.48 13.42 9.80
N ASP A 18 -0.51 12.55 9.58
CA ASP A 18 -0.69 11.33 10.40
C ASP A 18 0.38 10.27 10.10
N ASN A 19 0.82 10.17 8.85
CA ASN A 19 1.95 9.36 8.40
C ASN A 19 2.75 10.13 7.33
N ALA A 20 4.06 9.95 7.31
CA ALA A 20 4.92 10.47 6.26
C ALA A 20 6.11 9.52 6.05
N GLU A 21 6.15 8.87 4.90
CA GLU A 21 7.20 7.92 4.52
C GLU A 21 7.47 7.95 3.01
N VAL A 22 8.66 7.51 2.62
CA VAL A 22 9.03 7.38 1.20
C VAL A 22 8.72 5.95 0.76
N VAL A 23 7.71 5.79 -0.08
CA VAL A 23 7.30 4.50 -0.64
C VAL A 23 7.56 4.42 -2.15
N MET A 24 7.63 3.20 -2.66
CA MET A 24 7.56 2.94 -4.10
C MET A 24 6.09 2.93 -4.55
N SER A 25 5.64 4.03 -5.15
CA SER A 25 4.31 4.09 -5.78
C SER A 25 4.38 3.61 -7.24
N PRO A 26 3.59 2.62 -7.64
CA PRO A 26 3.60 2.12 -9.02
C PRO A 26 2.90 3.08 -9.99
N SER A 27 3.43 3.20 -11.21
CA SER A 27 2.87 4.10 -12.25
C SER A 27 1.61 3.56 -12.92
N THR A 28 1.37 2.25 -12.83
CA THR A 28 0.21 1.56 -13.40
C THR A 28 -0.35 0.59 -12.38
N LYS A 29 -1.68 0.41 -12.40
CA LYS A 29 -2.39 -0.45 -11.46
C LYS A 29 -2.87 -1.72 -12.16
N ALA A 30 -2.82 -2.84 -11.43
CA ALA A 30 -3.35 -4.12 -11.85
C ALA A 30 -4.66 -4.35 -11.09
N GLU A 31 -5.78 -4.10 -11.75
CA GLU A 31 -7.11 -4.26 -11.14
C GLU A 31 -7.45 -5.74 -10.96
N ILE A 32 -7.89 -6.11 -9.76
CA ILE A 32 -8.39 -7.44 -9.43
C ILE A 32 -9.84 -7.31 -8.97
N THR A 33 -10.73 -7.97 -9.72
CA THR A 33 -12.18 -8.02 -9.48
C THR A 33 -12.67 -9.40 -9.07
N ASP A 34 -11.79 -10.41 -9.09
CA ASP A 34 -12.09 -11.78 -8.70
C ASP A 34 -11.63 -12.08 -7.28
N ILE A 35 -12.54 -12.62 -6.46
CA ILE A 35 -12.30 -12.87 -5.03
C ILE A 35 -11.27 -13.98 -4.79
N ASP A 36 -11.22 -14.99 -5.64
CA ASP A 36 -10.29 -16.11 -5.47
C ASP A 36 -8.86 -15.66 -5.82
N GLN A 37 -8.73 -14.88 -6.90
CA GLN A 37 -7.47 -14.23 -7.26
C GLN A 37 -7.01 -13.28 -6.16
N ALA A 38 -7.91 -12.47 -5.58
CA ALA A 38 -7.56 -11.55 -4.51
C ALA A 38 -7.06 -12.30 -3.26
N LYS A 39 -7.73 -13.37 -2.85
CA LYS A 39 -7.29 -14.23 -1.74
C LYS A 39 -5.92 -14.84 -1.99
N GLN A 40 -5.65 -15.28 -3.22
CA GLN A 40 -4.36 -15.85 -3.57
C GLN A 40 -3.23 -14.81 -3.50
N VAL A 41 -3.48 -13.59 -3.98
CA VAL A 41 -2.52 -12.49 -3.93
C VAL A 41 -2.27 -12.04 -2.49
N MET A 42 -3.32 -11.87 -1.68
CA MET A 42 -3.18 -11.53 -0.26
C MET A 42 -2.35 -12.57 0.48
N LYS A 43 -2.65 -13.86 0.29
CA LYS A 43 -1.86 -14.94 0.89
C LYS A 43 -0.39 -14.89 0.47
N LEU A 44 -0.10 -14.54 -0.78
CA LEU A 44 1.29 -14.39 -1.24
C LEU A 44 1.98 -13.22 -0.53
N ILE A 45 1.29 -12.09 -0.36
CA ILE A 45 1.82 -10.94 0.38
C ILE A 45 2.13 -11.34 1.82
N ASP A 46 1.18 -11.95 2.53
CA ASP A 46 1.35 -12.41 3.91
C ASP A 46 2.58 -13.34 4.04
N MET A 47 2.70 -14.31 3.13
CA MET A 47 3.83 -15.25 3.12
C MET A 47 5.18 -14.56 2.90
N LEU A 48 5.23 -13.44 2.19
CA LEU A 48 6.45 -12.67 1.98
C LEU A 48 6.76 -11.78 3.19
N GLU A 49 5.75 -11.21 3.83
CA GLU A 49 5.90 -10.39 5.04
C GLU A 49 6.34 -11.22 6.26
N ASP A 50 5.97 -12.50 6.31
CA ASP A 50 6.39 -13.44 7.36
C ASP A 50 7.88 -13.82 7.30
N LEU A 51 8.60 -13.44 6.24
CA LEU A 51 10.03 -13.75 6.09
C LEU A 51 10.89 -12.72 6.84
N ASP A 52 11.72 -13.18 7.78
CA ASP A 52 12.62 -12.33 8.58
C ASP A 52 13.51 -11.38 7.74
N ASP A 53 13.86 -11.80 6.51
CA ASP A 53 14.72 -11.06 5.60
C ASP A 53 13.98 -10.02 4.74
N VAL A 54 12.64 -10.05 4.72
CA VAL A 54 11.82 -9.12 3.92
C VAL A 54 11.54 -7.87 4.74
N GLN A 55 11.93 -6.70 4.21
CA GLN A 55 11.75 -5.42 4.89
C GLN A 55 10.47 -4.70 4.48
N ASN A 56 10.06 -4.81 3.21
CA ASN A 56 8.86 -4.17 2.67
C ASN A 56 8.36 -4.96 1.46
N VAL A 57 7.04 -5.08 1.31
CA VAL A 57 6.38 -5.62 0.12
C VAL A 57 5.62 -4.49 -0.56
N TYR A 58 5.90 -4.25 -1.84
CA TYR A 58 5.18 -3.26 -2.65
C TYR A 58 4.48 -3.97 -3.79
N THR A 59 3.19 -3.68 -3.98
CA THR A 59 2.42 -4.22 -5.09
C THR A 59 1.75 -3.09 -5.86
N ASN A 60 1.41 -3.36 -7.11
CA ASN A 60 0.58 -2.47 -7.91
C ASN A 60 -0.86 -2.97 -8.03
N VAL A 61 -1.25 -3.90 -7.17
CA VAL A 61 -2.58 -4.48 -7.18
C VAL A 61 -3.58 -3.45 -6.66
N GLU A 62 -4.69 -3.33 -7.37
CA GLU A 62 -5.84 -2.54 -6.95
C GLU A 62 -7.04 -3.47 -6.87
N PHE A 63 -7.52 -3.72 -5.65
CA PHE A 63 -8.73 -4.50 -5.44
C PHE A 63 -9.95 -3.59 -5.63
N SER A 64 -10.96 -4.07 -6.36
CA SER A 64 -12.22 -3.33 -6.47
C SER A 64 -12.96 -3.27 -5.13
N ASP A 65 -13.76 -2.23 -4.91
CA ASP A 65 -14.56 -2.05 -3.68
C ASP A 65 -15.42 -3.27 -3.36
N GLU A 66 -15.96 -3.93 -4.39
CA GLU A 66 -16.78 -5.14 -4.25
C GLU A 66 -15.98 -6.32 -3.70
N VAL A 67 -14.72 -6.49 -4.15
CA VAL A 67 -13.84 -7.56 -3.67
C VAL A 67 -13.35 -7.26 -2.26
N LEU A 68 -12.99 -6.02 -1.96
CA LEU A 68 -12.60 -5.59 -0.62
C LEU A 68 -13.70 -5.88 0.40
N ALA A 69 -14.95 -5.54 0.08
CA ALA A 69 -16.09 -5.84 0.94
C ALA A 69 -16.30 -7.35 1.19
N GLN A 70 -15.90 -8.21 0.25
CA GLN A 70 -15.95 -9.66 0.39
C GLN A 70 -14.76 -10.24 1.17
N LEU A 71 -13.62 -9.55 1.21
CA LEU A 71 -12.45 -9.94 2.01
C LEU A 71 -12.62 -9.58 3.49
N ASP A 72 -13.35 -8.51 3.78
CA ASP A 72 -13.64 -8.04 5.15
C ASP A 72 -14.78 -8.81 5.86
N ALA A 73 -15.52 -9.65 5.12
CA ALA A 73 -16.68 -10.41 5.60
C ALA A 73 -16.32 -11.82 6.10
#